data_AF-A0A8T6FYX8-F1
#
_entry.id   AF-A0A8T6FYX8-F1
#
_cell.length_a   1.000
_cell.length_b   1.000
_cell.length_c   1.000
_cell.angle_alpha   90.00
_cell.angle_beta   90.00
_cell.angle_gamma   90.00
#
_symmetry.space_group_name_H-M   'P 1'
#
loop_
_entity.id
_entity.type
_entity.pdbx_description
1 polymer ?
#
loop_
_entity_poly.entity_id
_entity_poly.type
_entity_poly.pdbx_seq_one_letter_code
_entity_poly.pdbx_strand_id
1 'polypeptide(L)'
;LCNTAIAFDRRLDGTVYDFGVSGNLRYSDLIMYDRQTESWWQQITGTAIVGELTGKRLTPVPASMVAFVDFRNTHPEGVVLSRDTGHLRPYGRNPYPGYDNISRSPFLFFEPVDGRLPAMERVVTVSLNGEDAAYPFSVLAEQSVVEDTVGGQPIVVFHQAGTDSPFTQGQDIGAAGVFAPTVDGETLKFSVNDRGEIRDTETRSKWNVLGRAVAGPLEGKQLQSIINGNHFWFAWAVFKPETRVFSLPN
;
A
#
# COMPACT_ATOMS: atom_id res chain seq x y z
N LEU A 1 -2.25 -0.33 15.45
CA LEU A 1 -1.53 0.31 14.34
C LEU A 1 -1.69 -0.57 13.13
N CYS A 2 -2.33 -0.07 12.09
CA CYS A 2 -2.74 -0.85 10.93
C CYS A 2 -1.64 -1.05 9.86
N ASN A 3 -0.45 -0.44 10.04
CA ASN A 3 0.60 -0.31 9.00
C ASN A 3 0.03 0.06 7.63
N THR A 4 -0.96 0.96 7.62
CA THR A 4 -1.71 1.33 6.44
C THR A 4 -1.12 2.56 5.77
N ALA A 5 -0.56 2.38 4.57
CA ALA A 5 -0.17 3.48 3.69
C ALA A 5 -1.26 3.69 2.64
N ILE A 6 -2.04 4.76 2.79
CA ILE A 6 -3.10 5.18 1.87
C ILE A 6 -3.12 6.70 1.77
N ALA A 7 -3.44 7.22 0.59
CA ALA A 7 -3.61 8.65 0.34
C ALA A 7 -4.97 8.90 -0.30
N PHE A 8 -5.52 10.10 -0.07
CA PHE A 8 -6.80 10.52 -0.62
C PHE A 8 -6.70 11.92 -1.20
N ASP A 9 -7.49 12.19 -2.24
CA ASP A 9 -7.81 13.54 -2.65
C ASP A 9 -8.69 14.18 -1.57
N ARG A 10 -8.22 15.29 -1.01
CA ARG A 10 -8.93 16.04 0.03
C ARG A 10 -10.09 16.89 -0.53
N ARG A 11 -10.32 16.85 -1.84
CA ARG A 11 -11.44 17.52 -2.51
C ARG A 11 -12.66 16.61 -2.52
N LEU A 12 -13.78 17.13 -2.05
CA LEU A 12 -15.08 16.46 -2.09
C LEU A 12 -16.16 17.49 -2.41
N ASP A 13 -16.97 17.19 -3.43
CA ASP A 13 -18.07 18.06 -3.89
C ASP A 13 -17.65 19.52 -4.14
N GLY A 14 -16.44 19.72 -4.66
CA GLY A 14 -15.87 21.05 -4.96
C GLY A 14 -15.23 21.77 -3.77
N THR A 15 -15.38 21.24 -2.55
CA THR A 15 -14.76 21.79 -1.34
C THR A 15 -13.44 21.08 -1.05
N VAL A 16 -12.44 21.87 -0.66
CA VAL A 16 -11.13 21.38 -0.22
C VAL A 16 -11.16 21.26 1.31
N TYR A 17 -10.98 20.05 1.83
CA TYR A 17 -11.01 19.77 3.28
C TYR A 17 -9.59 19.70 3.88
N ASP A 18 -9.50 19.94 5.18
CA ASP A 18 -8.27 19.82 5.97
C ASP A 18 -8.44 18.79 7.09
N PHE A 19 -7.67 17.71 7.01
CA PHE A 19 -7.83 16.57 7.91
C PHE A 19 -6.86 16.61 9.09
N GLY A 20 -7.32 16.11 10.23
CA GLY A 20 -6.53 15.91 11.44
C GLY A 20 -6.68 14.48 11.97
N VAL A 21 -5.81 14.14 12.91
CA VAL A 21 -5.85 12.86 13.66
C VAL A 21 -6.73 13.09 14.89
N SER A 22 -7.81 12.33 15.04
CA SER A 22 -8.75 12.52 16.18
C SER A 22 -8.20 11.99 17.52
N GLY A 23 -7.20 11.10 17.47
CA GLY A 23 -6.74 10.33 18.63
C GLY A 23 -7.55 9.07 18.90
N ASN A 24 -8.70 8.90 18.22
CA ASN A 24 -9.52 7.70 18.33
C ASN A 24 -9.11 6.63 17.31
N LEU A 25 -9.34 5.37 17.68
CA LEU A 25 -9.12 4.21 16.83
C LEU A 25 -10.40 3.38 16.75
N ARG A 26 -10.70 2.86 15.55
CA ARG A 26 -11.72 1.83 15.33
C ARG A 26 -11.05 0.66 14.62
N TYR A 27 -11.13 -0.54 15.20
CA TYR A 27 -10.40 -1.72 14.72
C TYR A 27 -8.88 -1.50 14.62
N SER A 28 -8.30 -0.77 15.58
CA SER A 28 -6.89 -0.34 15.57
C SER A 28 -6.48 0.48 14.33
N ASP A 29 -7.45 0.95 13.55
CA ASP A 29 -7.29 1.88 12.44
C ASP A 29 -7.65 3.31 12.87
N LEU A 30 -6.95 4.28 12.28
CA LEU A 30 -7.09 5.70 12.61
C LEU A 30 -8.49 6.22 12.24
N ILE A 31 -9.10 6.98 13.15
CA ILE A 31 -10.19 7.90 12.81
C ILE A 31 -9.60 9.29 12.54
N MET A 32 -9.77 9.77 11.32
CA MET A 32 -9.47 11.15 10.95
C MET A 32 -10.69 12.04 11.23
N TYR A 33 -10.50 13.36 11.29
CA TYR A 33 -11.60 14.32 11.26
C TYR A 33 -11.28 15.42 10.24
N ASP A 34 -12.30 16.01 9.60
CA ASP A 34 -12.12 17.24 8.84
C ASP A 34 -12.42 18.48 9.70
N ARG A 35 -11.68 19.57 9.51
CA ARG A 35 -11.84 20.80 10.31
C ARG A 35 -13.04 21.65 9.93
N GLN A 36 -13.63 21.39 8.77
CA GLN A 36 -14.71 22.20 8.21
C GLN A 36 -16.07 21.85 8.83
N THR A 37 -16.34 20.56 9.00
CA THR A 37 -17.61 20.03 9.49
C THR A 37 -17.46 19.18 10.76
N GLU A 38 -16.21 18.93 11.19
CA GLU A 38 -15.88 18.05 12.31
C GLU A 38 -16.40 16.61 12.12
N SER A 39 -16.67 16.20 10.87
CA SER A 39 -17.07 14.83 10.55
C SER A 39 -15.89 13.88 10.76
N TRP A 40 -16.17 12.66 11.19
CA TRP A 40 -15.16 11.64 11.46
C TRP A 40 -15.09 10.65 10.33
N TRP A 41 -13.87 10.28 9.94
CA TRP A 41 -13.57 9.50 8.75
C TRP A 41 -12.74 8.26 9.10
N GLN A 42 -13.18 7.10 8.65
CA GLN A 42 -12.41 5.87 8.77
C GLN A 42 -11.24 5.89 7.78
N GLN A 43 -9.99 5.88 8.28
CA GLN A 43 -8.80 6.07 7.46
C GLN A 43 -8.66 5.05 6.34
N ILE A 44 -8.84 3.76 6.62
CA ILE A 44 -8.64 2.73 5.60
C ILE A 44 -9.68 2.77 4.46
N THR A 45 -10.91 3.19 4.74
CA THR A 45 -11.99 3.21 3.73
C THR A 45 -12.15 4.58 3.05
N GLY A 46 -11.66 5.65 3.70
CA GLY A 46 -11.90 7.03 3.29
C GLY A 46 -13.34 7.49 3.47
N THR A 47 -14.15 6.78 4.28
CA THR A 47 -15.59 7.06 4.43
C THR A 47 -15.86 7.82 5.72
N ALA A 48 -16.69 8.87 5.65
CA ALA A 48 -17.21 9.56 6.81
C ALA A 48 -18.24 8.66 7.53
N ILE A 49 -18.03 8.45 8.82
CA ILE A 49 -18.82 7.53 9.65
C ILE A 49 -19.63 8.25 10.74
N VAL A 50 -19.30 9.51 11.04
CA VAL A 50 -20.02 10.36 12.00
C VAL A 50 -19.98 11.80 11.50
N GLY A 51 -21.04 12.56 11.74
CA GLY A 51 -21.11 14.00 11.41
C GLY A 51 -21.87 14.30 10.13
N GLU A 52 -21.78 15.55 9.68
CA GLU A 52 -22.51 16.08 8.53
C GLU A 52 -22.26 15.29 7.24
N LEU A 53 -21.02 14.84 7.03
CA LEU A 53 -20.60 14.19 5.79
C LEU A 53 -20.81 12.68 5.81
N THR A 54 -21.51 12.12 6.81
CA THR A 54 -21.70 10.67 6.97
C THR A 54 -22.14 9.99 5.66
N GLY A 55 -21.43 8.92 5.29
CA GLY A 55 -21.66 8.15 4.05
C GLY A 55 -20.91 8.69 2.83
N LYS A 56 -20.36 9.91 2.87
CA LYS A 56 -19.45 10.39 1.82
C LYS A 56 -18.12 9.66 1.87
N ARG A 57 -17.48 9.54 0.71
CA ARG A 57 -16.21 8.82 0.55
C ARG A 57 -15.20 9.66 -0.22
N LEU A 58 -13.98 9.74 0.30
CA LEU A 58 -12.86 10.40 -0.38
C LEU A 58 -12.34 9.54 -1.53
N THR A 59 -11.83 10.20 -2.56
CA THR A 59 -11.22 9.50 -3.71
C THR A 59 -9.80 9.07 -3.33
N PRO A 60 -9.46 7.77 -3.32
CA PRO A 60 -8.10 7.33 -3.06
C PRO A 60 -7.16 7.73 -4.20
N VAL A 61 -5.90 7.97 -3.86
CA VAL A 61 -4.82 8.30 -4.80
C VAL A 61 -3.70 7.27 -4.61
N PRO A 62 -3.01 6.83 -5.68
CA PRO A 62 -1.93 5.87 -5.54
C PRO A 62 -0.85 6.38 -4.57
N ALA A 63 -0.43 5.52 -3.66
CA ALA A 63 0.64 5.78 -2.72
C ALA A 63 1.52 4.52 -2.60
N SER A 64 2.82 4.71 -2.40
CA SER A 64 3.77 3.60 -2.32
C SER A 64 4.59 3.71 -1.04
N MET A 65 4.85 2.57 -0.41
CA MET A 65 5.83 2.45 0.67
C MET A 65 7.08 1.79 0.09
N VAL A 66 8.16 2.56 -0.05
CA VAL A 66 9.42 2.13 -0.66
C VAL A 66 10.60 2.60 0.15
N ALA A 67 11.76 1.97 -0.05
CA ALA A 67 13.01 2.46 0.51
C ALA A 67 13.31 3.87 0.01
N PHE A 68 13.92 4.67 0.89
CA PHE A 68 14.29 6.06 0.56
C PHE A 68 15.24 6.13 -0.65
N VAL A 69 16.12 5.13 -0.81
CA VAL A 69 17.03 5.05 -1.95
C VAL A 69 16.27 4.88 -3.27
N ASP A 70 15.21 4.08 -3.30
CA ASP A 70 14.38 3.87 -4.48
C ASP A 70 13.59 5.13 -4.84
N PHE A 71 13.06 5.82 -3.82
CA PHE A 71 12.42 7.13 -4.00
C PHE A 71 13.39 8.12 -4.62
N ARG A 72 14.58 8.32 -4.04
CA ARG A 72 15.59 9.27 -4.51
C ARG A 72 16.06 8.96 -5.93
N ASN A 73 16.25 7.69 -6.27
CA ASN A 73 16.68 7.28 -7.59
C ASN A 73 15.59 7.51 -8.65
N THR A 74 14.32 7.34 -8.29
CA THR A 74 13.18 7.49 -9.21
C THR A 74 12.71 8.93 -9.33
N HIS A 75 12.85 9.72 -8.26
CA HIS A 75 12.43 11.11 -8.16
C HIS A 75 13.61 11.98 -7.68
N PRO A 76 14.61 12.26 -8.53
CA PRO A 76 15.79 13.03 -8.14
C PRO A 76 15.44 14.46 -7.67
N GLU A 77 14.40 15.06 -8.24
CA GLU A 77 13.84 16.35 -7.84
C GLU A 77 12.73 16.22 -6.77
N GLY A 78 12.53 15.02 -6.24
CA GLY A 78 11.50 14.71 -5.25
C GLY A 78 11.76 15.44 -3.94
N VAL A 79 10.74 16.13 -3.43
CA VAL A 79 10.83 16.82 -2.14
C VAL A 79 10.55 15.84 -0.99
N VAL A 80 11.27 16.05 0.12
CA VAL A 80 11.13 15.26 1.35
C VAL A 80 10.78 16.20 2.49
N LEU A 81 9.85 15.80 3.34
CA LEU A 81 9.50 16.60 4.52
C LEU A 81 10.71 16.77 5.44
N SER A 82 10.96 18.02 5.84
CA SER A 82 12.03 18.35 6.77
C SER A 82 11.79 17.70 8.14
N ARG A 83 12.88 17.37 8.84
CA ARG A 83 12.85 17.01 10.27
C ARG A 83 12.78 18.24 11.17
N ASP A 84 13.05 19.42 10.62
CA ASP A 84 12.85 20.70 11.31
C ASP A 84 11.36 21.06 11.27
N THR A 85 10.64 20.60 12.30
CA THR A 85 9.18 20.73 12.41
C THR A 85 8.74 21.78 13.42
N GLY A 86 9.67 22.41 14.14
CA GLY A 86 9.36 23.27 15.29
C GLY A 86 8.86 22.52 16.54
N HIS A 87 8.91 21.19 16.56
CA HIS A 87 8.49 20.36 17.70
C HIS A 87 9.66 19.61 18.34
N LEU A 88 9.60 19.44 19.68
CA LEU A 88 10.63 18.78 20.49
C LEU A 88 10.70 17.25 20.33
N ARG A 89 9.86 16.65 19.48
CA ARG A 89 9.82 15.20 19.33
C ARG A 89 10.97 14.75 18.40
N PRO A 90 11.92 13.93 18.88
CA PRO A 90 13.01 13.47 18.05
C PRO A 90 12.50 12.52 16.95
N TYR A 91 12.63 12.93 15.69
CA TYR A 91 12.49 12.03 14.55
C TYR A 91 13.61 10.96 14.59
N GLY A 92 13.32 9.76 14.10
CA GLY A 92 14.29 8.65 14.05
C GLY A 92 14.25 7.70 15.24
N ARG A 93 13.42 7.94 16.26
CA ARG A 93 13.13 6.95 17.30
C ARG A 93 11.79 6.28 17.03
N ASN A 94 11.80 4.97 16.79
CA ASN A 94 10.58 4.18 16.62
C ASN A 94 9.81 4.05 17.95
N PRO A 95 8.57 4.53 18.07
CA PRO A 95 7.75 4.38 19.26
C PRO A 95 7.10 2.99 19.40
N TYR A 96 7.18 2.13 18.38
CA TYR A 96 6.50 0.83 18.31
C TYR A 96 7.45 -0.31 17.89
N PRO A 97 8.57 -0.54 18.62
CA PRO A 97 9.53 -1.58 18.26
C PRO A 97 8.90 -2.98 18.27
N GLY A 98 9.15 -3.75 17.19
CA GLY A 98 8.69 -5.13 17.03
C GLY A 98 7.17 -5.31 16.95
N TYR A 99 6.43 -4.26 16.61
CA TYR A 99 4.98 -4.31 16.48
C TYR A 99 4.51 -5.22 15.33
N ASP A 100 5.34 -5.37 14.32
CA ASP A 100 5.10 -6.21 13.14
C ASP A 100 5.45 -7.70 13.35
N ASN A 101 5.68 -8.11 14.59
CA ASN A 101 5.89 -9.51 14.90
C ASN A 101 4.59 -10.30 14.67
N ILE A 102 4.66 -11.23 13.72
CA ILE A 102 3.55 -12.05 13.23
C ILE A 102 2.90 -12.95 14.30
N SER A 103 3.64 -13.24 15.38
CA SER A 103 3.18 -14.07 16.49
C SER A 103 2.50 -13.28 17.61
N ARG A 104 2.30 -11.96 17.44
CA ARG A 104 1.65 -11.12 18.45
C ARG A 104 0.18 -10.87 18.13
N SER A 105 -0.56 -10.38 19.12
CA SER A 105 -1.93 -9.91 18.95
C SER A 105 -1.95 -8.40 18.65
N PRO A 106 -2.83 -7.91 17.75
CA PRO A 106 -2.85 -6.50 17.41
C PRO A 106 -3.27 -5.63 18.60
N PHE A 107 -2.48 -4.60 18.89
CA PHE A 107 -2.79 -3.62 19.94
C PHE A 107 -4.10 -2.87 19.65
N LEU A 108 -4.99 -2.73 20.64
CA LEU A 108 -6.28 -2.04 20.52
C LEU A 108 -7.16 -2.53 19.36
N PHE A 109 -7.10 -3.84 19.10
CA PHE A 109 -8.03 -4.56 18.23
C PHE A 109 -8.82 -5.55 19.08
N PHE A 110 -10.14 -5.51 19.01
CA PHE A 110 -11.03 -6.28 19.90
C PHE A 110 -11.99 -7.19 19.13
N GLU A 111 -11.87 -7.24 17.80
CA GLU A 111 -12.66 -8.13 16.96
C GLU A 111 -12.00 -9.50 16.83
N PRO A 112 -12.73 -10.53 16.38
CA PRO A 112 -12.13 -11.77 15.93
C PRO A 112 -11.12 -11.50 14.80
N VAL A 113 -9.92 -12.06 14.92
CA VAL A 113 -8.92 -12.00 13.84
C VAL A 113 -9.31 -13.00 12.76
N ASP A 114 -9.25 -12.55 11.51
CA ASP A 114 -9.41 -13.42 10.35
C ASP A 114 -8.24 -14.41 10.25
N GLY A 115 -8.54 -15.71 10.36
CA GLY A 115 -7.54 -16.77 10.43
C GLY A 115 -6.94 -17.22 9.10
N ARG A 116 -7.29 -16.60 7.96
CA ARG A 116 -6.73 -16.99 6.64
C ARG A 116 -5.27 -16.61 6.49
N LEU A 117 -4.82 -15.56 7.19
CA LEU A 117 -3.43 -15.16 7.30
C LEU A 117 -3.13 -14.76 8.75
N PRO A 118 -1.86 -14.80 9.17
CA PRO A 118 -1.48 -14.23 10.45
C PRO A 118 -1.84 -12.74 10.55
N ALA A 119 -2.17 -12.27 11.75
CA ALA A 119 -2.72 -10.93 11.93
C ALA A 119 -1.81 -9.81 11.37
N MET A 120 -0.50 -9.87 11.66
CA MET A 120 0.50 -8.89 11.19
C MET A 120 1.14 -9.29 9.85
N GLU A 121 0.58 -10.25 9.13
CA GLU A 121 1.01 -10.50 7.75
C GLU A 121 0.82 -9.21 6.96
N ARG A 122 1.87 -8.76 6.27
CA ARG A 122 1.78 -7.62 5.37
C ARG A 122 1.11 -8.08 4.09
N VAL A 123 0.16 -7.29 3.62
CA VAL A 123 -0.54 -7.53 2.37
C VAL A 123 -0.54 -6.26 1.54
N VAL A 124 -0.33 -6.40 0.23
CA VAL A 124 -0.78 -5.39 -0.72
C VAL A 124 -2.18 -5.78 -1.18
N THR A 125 -3.11 -4.84 -1.20
CA THR A 125 -4.52 -5.10 -1.49
C THR A 125 -5.01 -4.26 -2.66
N VAL A 126 -5.99 -4.79 -3.37
CA VAL A 126 -6.62 -4.16 -4.54
C VAL A 126 -8.13 -4.32 -4.41
N SER A 127 -8.86 -3.25 -4.72
CA SER A 127 -10.33 -3.27 -4.86
C SER A 127 -10.70 -2.80 -6.28
N LEU A 128 -11.16 -3.71 -7.13
CA LEU A 128 -11.56 -3.39 -8.51
C LEU A 128 -12.91 -4.02 -8.84
N ASN A 129 -13.84 -3.22 -9.38
CA ASN A 129 -15.16 -3.66 -9.84
C ASN A 129 -15.93 -4.55 -8.84
N GLY A 130 -15.80 -4.27 -7.54
CA GLY A 130 -16.48 -5.00 -6.48
C GLY A 130 -15.75 -6.26 -5.99
N GLU A 131 -14.62 -6.63 -6.58
CA GLU A 131 -13.74 -7.69 -6.08
C GLU A 131 -12.60 -7.07 -5.26
N ASP A 132 -12.35 -7.66 -4.08
CA ASP A 132 -11.22 -7.34 -3.22
C ASP A 132 -10.21 -8.50 -3.28
N ALA A 133 -8.94 -8.20 -3.54
CA ALA A 133 -7.85 -9.16 -3.55
C ALA A 133 -6.70 -8.72 -2.63
N ALA A 134 -6.05 -9.66 -1.97
CA ALA A 134 -4.87 -9.43 -1.14
C ALA A 134 -3.74 -10.38 -1.53
N TYR A 135 -2.52 -9.82 -1.61
CA TYR A 135 -1.30 -10.53 -1.95
C TYR A 135 -0.36 -10.47 -0.73
N PRO A 136 -0.18 -11.60 -0.01
CA PRO A 136 0.71 -11.67 1.15
C PRO A 136 2.16 -11.39 0.76
N PHE A 137 2.86 -10.59 1.57
CA PHE A 137 4.27 -10.30 1.34
C PHE A 137 5.15 -11.55 1.49
N SER A 138 4.75 -12.52 2.31
CA SER A 138 5.40 -13.84 2.37
C SER A 138 5.39 -14.55 1.01
N VAL A 139 4.25 -14.54 0.33
CA VAL A 139 4.10 -15.09 -1.03
C VAL A 139 4.88 -14.27 -2.05
N LEU A 140 4.80 -12.94 -1.97
CA LEU A 140 5.48 -12.04 -2.91
C LEU A 140 7.01 -12.06 -2.77
N ALA A 141 7.54 -12.36 -1.58
CA ALA A 141 8.96 -12.55 -1.37
C ALA A 141 9.48 -13.82 -2.08
N GLU A 142 8.64 -14.84 -2.25
CA GLU A 142 8.95 -16.05 -3.01
C GLU A 142 8.71 -15.86 -4.53
N GLN A 143 7.61 -15.18 -4.89
CA GLN A 143 7.24 -14.85 -6.26
C GLN A 143 7.09 -13.34 -6.43
N SER A 144 8.20 -12.68 -6.80
CA SER A 144 8.28 -11.21 -6.88
C SER A 144 7.47 -10.57 -8.01
N VAL A 145 6.90 -11.37 -8.91
CA VAL A 145 5.97 -10.91 -9.96
C VAL A 145 4.76 -11.82 -9.98
N VAL A 146 3.59 -11.26 -9.73
CA VAL A 146 2.31 -11.96 -9.81
C VAL A 146 1.41 -11.27 -10.84
N GLU A 147 1.06 -12.00 -11.89
CA GLU A 147 0.02 -11.60 -12.84
C GLU A 147 -1.31 -12.17 -12.39
N ASP A 148 -2.34 -11.33 -12.31
CA ASP A 148 -3.67 -11.74 -11.85
C ASP A 148 -4.77 -10.96 -12.59
N THR A 149 -6.03 -11.36 -12.42
CA THR A 149 -7.21 -10.63 -12.86
C THR A 149 -8.10 -10.36 -11.65
N VAL A 150 -8.39 -9.10 -11.38
CA VAL A 150 -9.25 -8.68 -10.26
C VAL A 150 -10.39 -7.84 -10.83
N GLY A 151 -11.64 -8.22 -10.54
CA GLY A 151 -12.80 -7.52 -11.05
C GLY A 151 -12.88 -7.51 -12.59
N GLY A 152 -12.33 -8.54 -13.24
CA GLY A 152 -12.23 -8.63 -14.70
C GLY A 152 -11.14 -7.77 -15.34
N GLN A 153 -10.31 -7.08 -14.55
CA GLN A 153 -9.20 -6.26 -15.05
C GLN A 153 -7.85 -6.98 -14.82
N PRO A 154 -7.02 -7.15 -15.87
CA PRO A 154 -5.66 -7.65 -15.72
C PRO A 154 -4.80 -6.70 -14.90
N ILE A 155 -4.05 -7.26 -13.95
CA ILE A 155 -3.11 -6.53 -13.10
C ILE A 155 -1.78 -7.27 -13.03
N VAL A 156 -0.73 -6.53 -12.67
CA VAL A 156 0.54 -7.12 -12.25
C VAL A 156 0.98 -6.53 -10.91
N VAL A 157 1.36 -7.41 -9.99
CA VAL A 157 1.93 -7.07 -8.69
C VAL A 157 3.43 -7.28 -8.75
N PHE A 158 4.18 -6.24 -8.43
CA PHE A 158 5.63 -6.30 -8.27
C PHE A 158 5.97 -6.31 -6.79
N HIS A 159 6.97 -7.09 -6.43
CA HIS A 159 7.67 -7.01 -5.15
C HIS A 159 9.16 -6.90 -5.36
N GLN A 160 9.80 -6.07 -4.54
CA GLN A 160 11.24 -5.86 -4.58
C GLN A 160 11.78 -5.79 -3.16
N ALA A 161 12.82 -6.58 -2.88
CA ALA A 161 13.59 -6.50 -1.65
C ALA A 161 14.30 -5.14 -1.49
N GLY A 162 14.79 -4.87 -0.28
CA GLY A 162 15.58 -3.68 0.06
C GLY A 162 14.82 -2.58 0.80
N THR A 163 13.59 -2.84 1.26
CA THR A 163 12.82 -1.91 2.08
C THR A 163 12.72 -2.46 3.50
N ASP A 164 13.34 -1.76 4.45
CA ASP A 164 13.34 -2.16 5.86
C ASP A 164 11.98 -1.93 6.53
N SER A 165 11.68 -2.79 7.50
CA SER A 165 10.55 -2.61 8.40
C SER A 165 10.69 -1.32 9.21
N PRO A 166 9.64 -0.49 9.33
CA PRO A 166 9.65 0.65 10.24
C PRO A 166 9.58 0.23 11.72
N PHE A 167 9.29 -1.05 12.00
CA PHE A 167 9.10 -1.58 13.35
C PHE A 167 10.29 -2.38 13.86
N THR A 168 11.06 -3.02 12.97
CA THR A 168 12.14 -3.93 13.31
C THR A 168 13.37 -3.63 12.46
N GLN A 169 14.44 -3.15 13.11
CA GLN A 169 15.65 -2.70 12.42
C GLN A 169 16.35 -3.86 11.69
N GLY A 170 16.70 -3.63 10.42
CA GLY A 170 17.42 -4.60 9.58
C GLY A 170 16.56 -5.77 9.07
N GLN A 171 15.25 -5.76 9.35
CA GLN A 171 14.33 -6.70 8.75
C GLN A 171 13.87 -6.15 7.39
N ASP A 172 14.37 -6.74 6.31
CA ASP A 172 13.87 -6.45 4.96
C ASP A 172 12.46 -7.04 4.80
N ILE A 173 11.51 -6.17 4.52
CA ILE A 173 10.12 -6.54 4.21
C ILE A 173 9.84 -6.39 2.71
N GLY A 174 10.72 -5.73 1.98
CA GLY A 174 10.50 -5.33 0.59
C GLY A 174 9.37 -4.31 0.43
N ALA A 175 9.18 -3.90 -0.81
CA ALA A 175 8.10 -3.02 -1.24
C ALA A 175 7.25 -3.73 -2.29
N ALA A 176 5.98 -3.35 -2.37
CA ALA A 176 5.08 -3.85 -3.39
C ALA A 176 4.40 -2.70 -4.15
N GLY A 177 4.14 -2.93 -5.43
CA GLY A 177 3.39 -2.04 -6.31
C GLY A 177 2.43 -2.83 -7.19
N VAL A 178 1.29 -2.23 -7.54
CA VAL A 178 0.26 -2.86 -8.37
C VAL A 178 -0.06 -1.98 -9.57
N PHE A 179 -0.05 -2.58 -10.75
CA PHE A 179 -0.11 -1.85 -12.01
C PHE A 179 -1.03 -2.51 -13.02
N ALA A 180 -1.58 -1.70 -13.94
CA ALA A 180 -2.08 -2.23 -15.20
C ALA A 180 -0.87 -2.68 -16.05
N PRO A 181 -0.85 -3.91 -16.59
CA PRO A 181 0.28 -4.45 -17.32
C PRO A 181 0.31 -3.95 -18.77
N THR A 182 0.02 -2.67 -18.99
CA THR A 182 -0.09 -2.10 -20.33
C THR A 182 0.75 -0.83 -20.48
N VAL A 183 1.43 -0.71 -21.61
CA VAL A 183 2.15 0.49 -22.03
C VAL A 183 1.86 0.76 -23.50
N ASP A 184 1.50 1.99 -23.83
CA ASP A 184 1.20 2.44 -25.20
C ASP A 184 0.18 1.54 -25.95
N GLY A 185 -0.72 0.88 -25.22
CA GLY A 185 -1.76 -0.01 -25.76
C GLY A 185 -1.35 -1.47 -25.90
N GLU A 186 -0.09 -1.82 -25.62
CA GLU A 186 0.38 -3.21 -25.61
C GLU A 186 0.33 -3.79 -24.21
N THR A 187 -0.15 -5.03 -24.09
CA THR A 187 -0.08 -5.81 -22.84
C THR A 187 1.28 -6.46 -22.72
N LEU A 188 1.98 -6.21 -21.61
CA LEU A 188 3.28 -6.78 -21.30
C LEU A 188 3.14 -7.93 -20.32
N LYS A 189 4.06 -8.89 -20.40
CA LYS A 189 4.21 -9.96 -19.41
C LYS A 189 5.50 -9.81 -18.65
N PHE A 190 5.48 -10.03 -17.34
CA PHE A 190 6.62 -9.78 -16.48
C PHE A 190 7.21 -11.05 -15.90
N SER A 191 8.52 -11.04 -15.73
CA SER A 191 9.28 -12.12 -15.10
C SER A 191 10.44 -11.54 -14.30
N VAL A 192 10.95 -12.34 -13.37
CA VAL A 192 12.20 -12.04 -12.67
C VAL A 192 13.31 -12.90 -13.26
N ASN A 193 14.44 -12.28 -13.60
CA ASN A 193 15.61 -13.01 -14.08
C ASN A 193 16.47 -13.55 -12.92
N ASP A 194 17.53 -14.30 -13.23
CA ASP A 194 18.46 -14.88 -12.24
C ASP A 194 19.17 -13.85 -11.34
N ARG A 195 19.09 -12.55 -11.68
CA ARG A 195 19.65 -11.44 -10.90
C ARG A 195 18.62 -10.75 -10.01
N GLY A 196 17.38 -11.25 -9.95
CA GLY A 196 16.30 -10.62 -9.20
C GLY A 196 15.72 -9.38 -9.88
N GLU A 197 15.98 -9.15 -11.17
CA GLU A 197 15.47 -7.98 -11.89
C GLU A 197 14.12 -8.28 -12.53
N ILE A 198 13.14 -7.42 -12.27
CA ILE A 198 11.84 -7.43 -12.94
C ILE A 198 12.04 -6.97 -14.38
N ARG A 199 11.61 -7.80 -15.34
CA ARG A 199 11.67 -7.51 -16.77
C ARG A 199 10.40 -7.90 -17.49
N ASP A 200 9.99 -7.10 -18.47
CA ASP A 200 8.98 -7.54 -19.42
C ASP A 200 9.55 -8.57 -20.41
N THR A 201 8.68 -9.38 -21.00
CA THR A 201 9.06 -10.47 -21.90
C THR A 201 9.24 -9.98 -23.33
N GLU A 202 8.44 -8.99 -23.72
CA GLU A 202 8.29 -8.48 -25.07
C GLU A 202 9.54 -7.69 -25.53
N THR A 203 10.05 -6.82 -24.67
CA THR A 203 11.16 -5.91 -24.96
C THR A 203 12.38 -6.15 -24.07
N ARG A 204 12.22 -6.95 -23.00
CA ARG A 204 13.27 -7.23 -22.01
C ARG A 204 13.71 -5.98 -21.24
N SER A 205 12.90 -4.93 -21.20
CA SER A 205 13.18 -3.73 -20.41
C SER A 205 13.16 -4.07 -18.92
N LYS A 206 14.00 -3.38 -18.15
CA LYS A 206 14.08 -3.54 -16.69
C LYS A 206 13.12 -2.57 -16.04
N TRP A 207 12.36 -3.03 -15.05
CA TRP A 207 11.38 -2.25 -14.31
C TRP A 207 11.77 -2.17 -12.83
N ASN A 208 11.47 -1.05 -12.19
CA ASN A 208 11.54 -0.93 -10.74
C ASN A 208 10.17 -1.22 -10.09
N VAL A 209 10.15 -1.36 -8.77
CA VAL A 209 8.92 -1.62 -7.99
C VAL A 209 7.86 -0.51 -8.09
N LEU A 210 8.24 0.68 -8.57
CA LEU A 210 7.34 1.81 -8.81
C LEU A 210 6.71 1.77 -10.22
N GLY A 211 6.95 0.70 -10.99
CA GLY A 211 6.38 0.50 -12.32
C GLY A 211 7.03 1.38 -13.40
N ARG A 212 8.23 1.90 -13.15
CA ARG A 212 9.00 2.65 -14.14
C ARG A 212 10.03 1.75 -14.82
N ALA A 213 10.08 1.79 -16.14
CA ALA A 213 11.15 1.17 -16.90
C ALA A 213 12.45 1.99 -16.71
N VAL A 214 13.47 1.36 -16.16
CA VAL A 214 14.74 1.98 -15.78
C VAL A 214 15.90 1.64 -16.73
N ALA A 215 15.70 0.71 -17.66
CA ALA A 215 16.65 0.40 -18.73
C ALA A 215 15.97 -0.41 -19.84
N GLY A 216 16.50 -0.33 -21.06
CA GLY A 216 16.03 -1.10 -22.22
C GLY A 216 15.09 -0.31 -23.14
N PRO A 217 14.44 -0.94 -24.12
CA PRO A 217 13.65 -0.25 -25.13
C PRO A 217 12.52 0.64 -24.60
N LEU A 218 11.96 0.30 -23.44
CA LEU A 218 10.87 1.07 -22.80
C LEU A 218 11.37 2.04 -21.74
N GLU A 219 12.67 2.30 -21.63
CA GLU A 219 13.24 3.19 -20.61
C GLU A 219 12.50 4.54 -20.53
N GLY A 220 12.15 4.94 -19.31
CA GLY A 220 11.39 6.15 -19.01
C GLY A 220 9.87 6.00 -19.09
N LYS A 221 9.34 4.89 -19.64
CA LYS A 221 7.91 4.59 -19.60
C LYS A 221 7.46 4.20 -18.19
N GLN A 222 6.18 4.41 -17.92
CA GLN A 222 5.55 4.23 -16.62
C GLN A 222 4.29 3.38 -16.79
N LEU A 223 4.18 2.31 -16.02
CA LEU A 223 2.93 1.57 -15.90
C LEU A 223 1.93 2.40 -15.10
N GLN A 224 0.66 2.34 -15.50
CA GLN A 224 -0.41 2.97 -14.73
C GLN A 224 -0.57 2.25 -13.40
N SER A 225 -0.36 2.96 -12.29
CA SER A 225 -0.61 2.42 -10.96
C SER A 225 -2.10 2.21 -10.74
N ILE A 226 -2.44 1.03 -10.21
CA ILE A 226 -3.77 0.71 -9.72
C ILE A 226 -3.85 1.14 -8.27
N ILE A 227 -4.99 1.72 -7.86
CA ILE A 227 -5.24 2.05 -6.46
C ILE A 227 -5.09 0.77 -5.64
N ASN A 228 -4.09 0.78 -4.76
CA ASN A 228 -3.77 -0.32 -3.88
C ASN A 228 -3.44 0.23 -2.49
N GLY A 229 -3.43 -0.65 -1.50
CA GLY A 229 -3.02 -0.31 -0.14
C GLY A 229 -2.05 -1.34 0.42
N ASN A 230 -1.11 -0.88 1.24
CA ASN A 230 -0.26 -1.76 2.04
C ASN A 230 -0.80 -1.77 3.46
N HIS A 231 -1.10 -2.94 4.00
CA HIS A 231 -1.75 -3.11 5.31
C HIS A 231 -1.16 -4.27 6.10
N PHE A 232 -1.41 -4.31 7.41
CA PHE A 232 -1.49 -5.61 8.10
C PHE A 232 -2.83 -6.28 7.82
N TRP A 233 -2.82 -7.60 7.69
CA TRP A 233 -4.00 -8.39 7.35
C TRP A 233 -5.19 -8.12 8.26
N PHE A 234 -4.98 -8.12 9.59
CA PHE A 234 -6.06 -7.88 10.55
C PHE A 234 -6.80 -6.56 10.30
N ALA A 235 -6.06 -5.53 9.87
CA ALA A 235 -6.60 -4.19 9.68
C ALA A 235 -7.39 -4.08 8.37
N TRP A 236 -7.04 -4.85 7.34
CA TRP A 236 -7.78 -4.91 6.09
C TRP A 236 -9.01 -5.82 6.19
N ALA A 237 -8.81 -7.05 6.67
CA ALA A 237 -9.82 -8.10 6.66
C ALA A 237 -11.08 -7.74 7.46
N VAL A 238 -10.93 -6.97 8.54
CA VAL A 238 -12.07 -6.49 9.35
C VAL A 238 -13.03 -5.58 8.57
N PHE A 239 -12.54 -4.88 7.54
CA PHE A 239 -13.39 -4.06 6.65
C PHE A 239 -13.79 -4.79 5.37
N LYS A 240 -12.97 -5.76 4.93
CA LYS A 240 -13.13 -6.48 3.67
C LYS A 240 -13.07 -8.01 3.87
N PRO A 241 -14.02 -8.60 4.61
CA PRO A 241 -13.96 -10.01 5.01
C PRO A 241 -14.04 -10.98 3.83
N GLU A 242 -14.64 -10.57 2.71
CA GLU A 242 -14.77 -11.42 1.51
C GLU A 242 -13.53 -11.36 0.58
N THR A 243 -12.44 -10.70 1.02
CA THR A 243 -11.22 -10.55 0.21
C THR A 243 -10.67 -11.91 -0.22
N ARG A 244 -10.39 -12.07 -1.52
CA ARG A 244 -9.65 -13.21 -2.05
C ARG A 244 -8.18 -13.08 -1.67
N VAL A 245 -7.65 -14.08 -0.96
CA VAL A 245 -6.23 -14.14 -0.61
C VAL A 245 -5.49 -14.93 -1.70
N PHE A 246 -4.50 -14.31 -2.32
CA PHE A 246 -3.65 -14.98 -3.31
C PHE A 246 -2.72 -15.99 -2.62
N SER A 247 -2.59 -17.16 -3.23
CA SER A 247 -1.67 -18.23 -2.82
C SER A 247 -0.99 -18.82 -4.05
N LEU A 248 0.23 -19.33 -3.88
CA LEU A 248 0.91 -20.06 -4.95
C LEU A 248 0.11 -21.32 -5.33
N PRO A 249 0.12 -21.73 -6.62
CA PRO A 249 -0.41 -23.03 -7.01
C PRO A 249 0.37 -24.14 -6.30
N ASN A 250 -0.33 -25.13 -5.76
CA ASN A 250 0.27 -26.36 -5.22
C ASN A 250 0.93 -27.20 -6.33
#